data_AF-A0A0V8H785-F1
#
_entry.id   AF-A0A0V8H785-F1
#
_cell.length_a   1.000
_cell.length_b   1.000
_cell.length_c   1.000
_cell.angle_alpha   90.00
_cell.angle_beta   90.00
_cell.angle_gamma   90.00
#
_symmetry.space_group_name_H-M   'P 1'
#
loop_
_entity.id
_entity.type
_entity.pdbx_description
1 polymer ?
#
loop_
_entity_poly.entity_id
_entity_poly.type
_entity_poly.pdbx_seq_one_letter_code
_entity_poly.pdbx_strand_id
1 'polypeptide(L)'
;MELDYQTEPDYQPDPKKNGTRTFLNSIGLVIFGGFLLQSLTVPFTITGSGEFSKIEEIKMSAGESREFSLFTLVCGVLYYLLVNLYFSGEKGRGICLFIIASLGIFSIMMAVYLVQHPMSH
;
A
#
# COMPACT_ATOMS: atom_id res chain seq x y z
N MET A 1 -13.25 -44.54 45.78
CA MET A 1 -13.05 -43.16 45.34
C MET A 1 -12.88 -43.22 43.84
N GLU A 2 -13.95 -42.94 43.11
CA GLU A 2 -13.90 -42.79 41.66
C GLU A 2 -13.48 -41.34 41.39
N LEU A 3 -12.35 -41.16 40.70
CA LEU A 3 -11.88 -39.84 40.29
C LEU A 3 -12.73 -39.42 39.09
N ASP A 4 -13.60 -38.43 39.32
CA ASP A 4 -14.36 -37.76 38.28
C ASP A 4 -13.38 -36.89 37.47
N TYR A 5 -12.96 -37.40 36.31
CA TYR A 5 -12.09 -36.66 35.41
C TYR A 5 -12.94 -35.62 34.68
N GLN A 6 -12.86 -34.37 35.12
CA GLN A 6 -13.35 -33.23 34.35
C GLN A 6 -12.67 -33.23 32.97
N THR A 7 -13.48 -33.47 31.94
CA THR A 7 -13.03 -33.42 30.55
C THR A 7 -12.57 -31.99 30.24
N GLU A 8 -11.32 -31.82 29.82
CA GLU A 8 -10.79 -30.50 29.44
C GLU A 8 -11.69 -29.87 28.37
N PRO A 9 -12.03 -28.57 28.48
CA PRO A 9 -12.81 -27.90 27.46
C PRO A 9 -12.05 -27.95 26.13
N ASP A 10 -12.70 -28.46 25.08
CA ASP A 10 -12.19 -28.51 23.71
C ASP A 10 -11.93 -27.08 23.22
N TYR A 11 -10.68 -26.63 23.40
CA TYR A 11 -10.22 -25.33 22.93
C TYR A 11 -10.05 -25.40 21.42
N GLN A 12 -11.15 -25.21 20.71
CA GLN A 12 -11.13 -24.83 19.30
C GLN A 12 -10.67 -23.36 19.24
N PRO A 13 -9.47 -23.04 18.74
CA PRO A 13 -9.09 -21.65 18.54
C PRO A 13 -10.07 -21.04 17.55
N ASP A 14 -10.98 -20.20 18.02
CA ASP A 14 -11.92 -19.47 17.17
C ASP A 14 -11.09 -18.68 16.17
N PRO A 15 -11.08 -19.07 14.88
CA PRO A 15 -10.22 -18.41 13.91
C PRO A 15 -10.76 -17.00 13.80
N LYS A 16 -10.01 -16.02 14.31
CA LYS A 16 -10.32 -14.59 14.22
C LYS A 16 -10.30 -14.16 12.75
N LYS A 17 -11.36 -14.55 12.03
CA LYS A 17 -11.51 -14.58 10.57
C LYS A 17 -11.40 -13.19 9.94
N ASN A 18 -11.54 -12.14 10.77
CA ASN A 18 -11.60 -10.75 10.34
C ASN A 18 -10.37 -9.93 10.77
N GLY A 19 -9.50 -10.46 11.63
CA GLY A 19 -8.35 -9.69 12.16
C GLY A 19 -7.37 -9.28 11.06
N THR A 20 -7.04 -10.22 10.16
CA THR A 20 -6.07 -10.01 9.09
C THR A 20 -6.53 -8.99 8.05
N ARG A 21 -7.82 -9.03 7.66
CA ARG A 21 -8.41 -8.05 6.72
C ARG A 21 -8.36 -6.64 7.29
N THR A 22 -8.75 -6.48 8.56
CA THR A 22 -8.73 -5.18 9.24
C THR A 22 -7.30 -4.66 9.40
N PHE A 23 -6.35 -5.54 9.72
CA PHE A 23 -4.94 -5.18 9.83
C PHE A 23 -4.35 -4.70 8.49
N LEU A 24 -4.59 -5.44 7.40
CA LEU A 24 -4.14 -5.06 6.06
C LEU A 24 -4.73 -3.72 5.62
N ASN A 25 -6.05 -3.53 5.77
CA ASN A 25 -6.69 -2.25 5.48
C ASN A 25 -6.09 -1.10 6.31
N SER A 26 -5.76 -1.34 7.58
CA SER A 26 -5.15 -0.32 8.45
C SER A 26 -3.74 0.04 7.99
N ILE A 27 -2.92 -0.94 7.61
CA ILE A 27 -1.58 -0.69 7.05
C ILE A 27 -1.68 0.09 5.74
N GLY A 28 -2.60 -0.28 4.85
CA GLY A 28 -2.85 0.45 3.62
C GLY A 28 -3.18 1.92 3.89
N LEU A 29 -4.10 2.18 4.81
CA LEU A 29 -4.44 3.55 5.23
C LEU A 29 -3.22 4.34 5.69
N VAL A 30 -2.38 3.75 6.54
CA VAL A 30 -1.18 4.41 7.07
C VAL A 30 -0.16 4.70 5.96
N ILE A 31 0.08 3.74 5.06
CA ILE A 31 1.06 3.89 3.97
C ILE A 31 0.57 4.94 2.96
N PHE A 32 -0.63 4.78 2.41
CA PHE A 32 -1.16 5.70 1.39
C PHE A 32 -1.48 7.07 1.99
N GLY A 33 -1.96 7.12 3.23
CA GLY A 33 -2.13 8.37 3.97
C GLY A 33 -0.80 9.08 4.20
N GLY A 34 0.25 8.35 4.56
CA GLY A 34 1.61 8.87 4.71
C GLY A 34 2.16 9.44 3.40
N PHE A 35 1.98 8.75 2.27
CA PHE A 35 2.39 9.24 0.96
C PHE A 35 1.62 10.50 0.52
N LEU A 36 0.32 10.57 0.80
CA LEU A 36 -0.47 11.77 0.53
C LEU A 36 -0.01 12.95 1.40
N LEU A 37 0.28 12.70 2.68
CA LEU A 37 0.87 13.70 3.57
C LEU A 37 2.22 14.19 3.04
N GLN A 38 3.07 13.30 2.57
CA GLN A 38 4.36 13.65 1.95
C GLN A 38 4.20 14.58 0.74
N SER A 39 3.18 14.35 -0.10
CA SER A 39 2.87 15.24 -1.24
C SER A 39 2.52 16.67 -0.80
N LEU A 40 1.87 16.81 0.36
CA LEU A 40 1.49 18.11 0.93
C LEU A 40 2.65 18.75 1.71
N THR A 41 3.47 17.95 2.38
CA THR A 41 4.68 18.39 3.08
C THR A 41 5.86 18.40 2.10
N VAL A 42 5.85 19.37 1.19
CA VAL A 42 7.04 19.75 0.40
C VAL A 42 8.24 19.85 1.36
N PRO A 43 9.44 19.35 1.01
CA PRO A 43 10.59 19.44 1.90
C PRO A 43 10.93 20.91 2.17
N PHE A 44 10.57 21.39 3.36
CA PHE A 44 11.08 22.65 3.89
C PHE A 44 12.44 22.36 4.51
N THR A 45 13.51 22.80 3.87
CA THR A 45 14.85 22.74 4.45
C THR A 45 15.08 23.95 5.32
N ILE A 46 15.44 23.72 6.58
CA ILE A 46 15.89 24.77 7.49
C ILE A 46 17.35 25.04 7.16
N THR A 47 17.63 26.17 6.52
CA THR A 47 19.02 26.62 6.33
C THR A 47 19.64 26.94 7.70
N GLY A 48 20.96 26.84 7.85
CA GLY A 48 21.66 27.07 9.13
C GLY A 48 21.43 28.44 9.81
N SER A 49 20.69 29.35 9.17
CA SER A 49 20.23 30.65 9.70
C SER A 49 18.83 30.63 10.36
N GLY A 50 18.11 29.50 10.34
CA GLY A 50 16.77 29.37 10.93
C GLY A 50 15.62 29.92 10.05
N GLU A 51 15.89 30.32 8.82
CA GLU A 51 14.86 30.72 7.85
C GLU A 51 14.35 29.53 7.03
N PHE A 52 13.03 29.46 6.84
CA PHE A 52 12.36 28.49 5.99
C PHE A 52 12.51 28.90 4.51
N SER A 53 13.67 28.61 3.91
CA SER A 53 13.87 28.83 2.48
C SER A 53 13.43 27.60 1.68
N LYS A 54 12.59 27.83 0.67
CA LYS A 54 12.05 26.81 -0.24
C LYS A 54 13.15 26.46 -1.24
N ILE A 55 13.81 25.31 -1.11
CA ILE A 55 14.80 24.86 -2.10
C ILE A 55 14.09 24.65 -3.45
N GLU A 56 14.51 25.43 -4.44
CA GLU A 56 13.93 25.46 -5.77
C GLU A 56 14.29 24.23 -6.61
N GLU A 57 15.32 23.47 -6.21
CA GLU A 57 15.84 22.29 -6.90
C GLU A 57 15.08 20.98 -6.58
N ILE A 58 14.30 20.95 -5.49
CA ILE A 58 13.40 19.83 -5.12
C ILE A 58 11.95 20.32 -5.12
N LYS A 59 11.63 21.17 -6.08
CA LYS A 59 10.30 21.75 -6.25
C LYS A 59 9.50 20.81 -7.15
N MET A 60 8.89 19.80 -6.54
CA MET A 60 7.79 19.10 -7.20
C MET A 60 6.74 20.17 -7.50
N SER A 61 6.57 20.48 -8.79
CA SER A 61 5.66 21.54 -9.24
C SER A 61 4.26 21.25 -8.71
N ALA A 62 3.44 22.27 -8.45
CA ALA A 62 2.07 22.07 -7.97
C ALA A 62 1.23 21.20 -8.93
N GLY A 63 1.63 21.12 -10.21
CA GLY A 63 1.09 20.15 -11.17
C GLY A 63 1.54 18.71 -10.89
N GLU A 64 2.83 18.50 -10.65
CA GLU A 64 3.41 17.17 -10.38
C GLU A 64 2.96 16.60 -9.03
N SER A 65 2.81 17.43 -7.99
CA SER A 65 2.29 16.98 -6.69
C SER A 65 0.83 16.51 -6.79
N ARG A 66 0.05 17.14 -7.67
CA ARG A 66 -1.33 16.72 -7.98
C ARG A 66 -1.35 15.40 -8.72
N GLU A 67 -0.49 15.20 -9.71
CA GLU A 67 -0.37 13.93 -10.43
C GLU A 67 0.05 12.80 -9.50
N PHE A 68 1.04 13.04 -8.64
CA PHE A 68 1.48 12.08 -7.64
C PHE A 68 0.38 11.77 -6.61
N SER A 69 -0.38 12.77 -6.17
CA SER A 69 -1.51 12.56 -5.25
C SER A 69 -2.60 11.71 -5.91
N LEU A 70 -2.97 12.01 -7.16
CA LEU A 70 -3.95 11.21 -7.92
C LEU A 70 -3.45 9.78 -8.13
N PHE A 71 -2.19 9.60 -8.49
CA PHE A 71 -1.58 8.28 -8.63
C PHE A 71 -1.63 7.49 -7.31
N THR A 72 -1.23 8.11 -6.20
CA THR A 72 -1.26 7.51 -4.86
C THR A 72 -2.69 7.14 -4.45
N LEU A 73 -3.67 7.98 -4.77
CA LEU A 73 -5.09 7.75 -4.48
C LEU A 73 -5.61 6.55 -5.28
N VAL A 74 -5.29 6.47 -6.58
CA VAL A 74 -5.63 5.32 -7.43
C VAL A 74 -4.99 4.04 -6.89
N CYS A 75 -3.71 4.06 -6.52
CA CYS A 75 -3.05 2.92 -5.89
C CYS A 75 -3.70 2.51 -4.57
N GLY A 76 -4.11 3.48 -3.74
CA GLY A 76 -4.81 3.21 -2.48
C GLY A 76 -6.18 2.56 -2.68
N VAL A 77 -6.97 3.05 -3.64
CA VAL A 77 -8.26 2.44 -4.01
C VAL A 77 -8.05 1.02 -4.54
N LEU A 78 -7.07 0.84 -5.44
CA LEU A 78 -6.74 -0.46 -5.99
C LEU A 78 -6.34 -1.44 -4.88
N TYR A 79 -5.48 -1.01 -3.95
CA TYR A 79 -5.07 -1.80 -2.78
C TYR A 79 -6.27 -2.23 -1.94
N TYR A 80 -7.13 -1.29 -1.55
CA TYR A 80 -8.34 -1.60 -0.76
C TYR A 80 -9.25 -2.58 -1.51
N LEU A 81 -9.39 -2.43 -2.82
CA LEU A 81 -10.16 -3.35 -3.65
C LEU A 81 -9.51 -4.74 -3.67
N LEU A 82 -8.19 -4.84 -3.86
CA LEU A 82 -7.47 -6.11 -3.82
C LEU A 82 -7.57 -6.82 -2.48
N VAL A 83 -7.42 -6.10 -1.36
CA VAL A 83 -7.55 -6.68 -0.02
C VAL A 83 -8.98 -7.19 0.18
N ASN A 84 -9.99 -6.38 -0.12
CA ASN A 84 -11.38 -6.80 0.01
C ASN A 84 -11.73 -7.98 -0.93
N LEU A 85 -11.23 -7.97 -2.16
CA LEU A 85 -11.43 -9.04 -3.14
C LEU A 85 -10.72 -10.34 -2.72
N TYR A 86 -9.51 -10.24 -2.17
CA TYR A 86 -8.76 -11.39 -1.66
C TYR A 86 -9.53 -12.14 -0.55
N PHE A 87 -10.16 -11.40 0.36
CA PHE A 87 -10.97 -11.98 1.43
C PHE A 87 -12.40 -12.37 1.00
N SER A 88 -12.80 -12.08 -0.25
CA SER A 88 -14.14 -12.38 -0.76
C SER A 88 -14.39 -13.86 -1.09
N GLY A 89 -13.35 -14.71 -1.04
CA GLY A 89 -13.45 -16.17 -1.27
C GLY A 89 -12.40 -16.71 -2.25
N GLU A 90 -12.46 -18.00 -2.58
CA GLU A 90 -11.48 -18.65 -3.50
C GLU A 90 -11.41 -17.97 -4.87
N LYS A 91 -12.57 -17.62 -5.45
CA LYS A 91 -12.64 -16.90 -6.73
C LYS A 91 -11.96 -15.53 -6.66
N GLY A 92 -12.12 -14.82 -5.55
CA GLY A 92 -11.51 -13.51 -5.32
C GLY A 92 -10.00 -13.58 -5.19
N ARG A 93 -9.46 -14.63 -4.53
CA ARG A 93 -8.01 -14.89 -4.46
C ARG A 93 -7.42 -15.13 -5.84
N GLY A 94 -8.09 -15.91 -6.70
CA GLY A 94 -7.65 -16.16 -8.07
C GLY A 94 -7.56 -14.87 -8.89
N ILE A 95 -8.57 -14.01 -8.83
CA ILE A 95 -8.58 -12.71 -9.53
C ILE A 95 -7.50 -11.78 -8.97
N CYS A 96 -7.35 -11.72 -7.65
CA CYS A 96 -6.33 -10.89 -6.99
C CYS A 96 -4.92 -11.28 -7.44
N LEU A 97 -4.61 -12.58 -7.46
CA LEU A 97 -3.33 -13.10 -7.95
C LEU A 97 -3.12 -12.81 -9.44
N PHE A 98 -4.17 -12.92 -10.26
CA PHE A 98 -4.10 -12.58 -11.68
C PHE A 98 -3.77 -11.10 -11.90
N ILE A 99 -4.37 -10.20 -11.13
CA ILE A 99 -4.09 -8.76 -11.18
C ILE A 99 -2.64 -8.47 -10.75
N ILE A 100 -2.16 -9.08 -9.66
CA ILE A 100 -0.78 -8.88 -9.19
C ILE A 100 0.23 -9.41 -10.22
N ALA A 101 -0.04 -10.59 -10.78
CA ALA A 101 0.83 -11.20 -11.79
C ALA A 101 0.88 -10.35 -13.06
N SER A 102 -0.26 -9.85 -13.54
CA SER A 102 -0.29 -8.97 -14.70
C SER A 102 0.45 -7.66 -14.44
N LEU A 103 0.24 -7.01 -13.28
CA LEU A 103 1.00 -5.82 -12.89
C LEU A 103 2.51 -6.07 -12.85
N GLY A 104 2.93 -7.21 -12.30
CA GLY A 104 4.34 -7.60 -12.22
C GLY A 104 4.96 -7.78 -13.60
N ILE A 105 4.27 -8.47 -14.52
CA ILE A 105 4.73 -8.65 -15.90
C ILE A 105 4.81 -7.30 -16.62
N PHE A 106 3.78 -6.47 -16.52
CA PHE A 106 3.77 -5.13 -17.12
C PHE A 106 4.90 -4.27 -16.56
N SER A 107 5.18 -4.33 -15.26
CA SER A 107 6.27 -3.60 -14.62
C SER A 107 7.63 -4.01 -15.17
N ILE A 108 7.90 -5.31 -15.30
CA ILE A 108 9.17 -5.82 -15.87
C ILE A 108 9.28 -5.41 -17.35
N MET A 109 8.22 -5.58 -18.12
CA MET A 109 8.18 -5.17 -19.53
C MET A 109 8.52 -3.69 -19.69
N MET A 110 7.95 -2.84 -18.84
CA MET A 110 8.22 -1.40 -18.91
C MET A 110 9.64 -1.05 -18.47
N ALA A 111 10.17 -1.73 -17.45
CA ALA A 111 11.57 -1.55 -17.04
C ALA A 111 12.54 -1.94 -18.18
N VAL A 112 12.32 -3.07 -18.84
CA VAL A 112 13.12 -3.50 -20.00
C VAL A 112 13.00 -2.50 -21.14
N TYR A 113 11.79 -2.02 -21.42
CA TYR A 113 11.56 -1.02 -22.46
C TYR A 113 12.33 0.28 -22.18
N LEU A 114 12.30 0.76 -20.93
CA LEU A 114 13.02 1.97 -20.51
C LEU A 114 14.54 1.81 -20.62
N VAL A 115 15.07 0.64 -20.27
CA VAL A 115 16.51 0.34 -20.41
C VAL A 115 16.94 0.32 -21.89
N GLN A 116 16.07 -0.17 -22.77
CA GLN A 116 16.36 -0.25 -24.21
C GLN A 116 16.18 1.08 -24.94
N HIS A 117 15.28 1.95 -24.46
CA HIS A 117 15.00 3.26 -25.02
C HIS A 117 15.18 4.33 -23.94
N PRO A 118 16.43 4.66 -23.56
CA PRO A 118 16.67 5.72 -22.61
C PRO A 118 16.09 7.02 -23.17
N MET A 119 15.21 7.67 -22.41
CA MET A 119 14.67 8.98 -22.78
C MET A 119 15.85 9.94 -22.92
N SER A 120 16.08 10.41 -24.15
CA SER A 120 17.07 11.45 -24.43
C SER A 120 16.62 12.70 -23.68
N HIS A 121 17.37 13.04 -22.63
CA HIS A 121 17.11 14.19 -21.77
C HIS A 121 17.61 15.50 -22.39
#